data_AF-A0A924ZBM1-F1
#
_entry.id   AF-A0A924ZBM1-F1
#
_cell.length_a   1.000
_cell.length_b   1.000
_cell.length_c   1.000
_cell.angle_alpha   90.00
_cell.angle_beta   90.00
_cell.angle_gamma   90.00
#
_symmetry.space_group_name_H-M   'P 1'
#
loop_
_entity.id
_entity.type
_entity.pdbx_description
1 polymer ?
#
loop_
_entity_poly.entity_id
_entity_poly.type
_entity_poly.pdbx_seq_one_letter_code
_entity_poly.pdbx_strand_id
1 'polypeptide(L)'
;MREVVNTMGGIRSSSAKIVEIIGTIDGIAFQTNSLALDAAVEAARAGEQGRGFAVVASEVRRLAKRSADAAREIKTLIGRSVEQVESCTGVVRKAGATIEDIVASSQRVNQLMDEVATGAREQSVGIGQRGQAVQELDRMTQQNAALVEEAAAAATAMKDQAHGLSEEVARFKMPA
;
A
#
# COMPACT_ATOMS: atom_id res chain seq x y z
N MET A 1 3.12 11.81 2.11
CA MET A 1 3.92 11.58 3.33
C MET A 1 5.08 12.55 3.54
N ARG A 2 5.82 12.95 2.51
CA ARG A 2 6.93 13.90 2.65
C ARG A 2 6.50 15.24 3.28
N GLU A 3 5.34 15.75 2.89
CA GLU A 3 4.75 16.96 3.45
C GLU A 3 4.41 16.81 4.95
N VAL A 4 3.79 15.69 5.36
CA VAL A 4 3.49 15.41 6.77
C VAL A 4 4.76 15.34 7.62
N VAL A 5 5.82 14.68 7.13
CA VAL A 5 7.11 14.61 7.82
C VAL A 5 7.75 15.99 7.93
N ASN A 6 7.68 16.80 6.88
CA ASN A 6 8.19 18.18 6.89
C ASN A 6 7.44 19.04 7.91
N THR A 7 6.11 18.96 7.95
CA THR A 7 5.27 19.68 8.91
C THR A 7 5.59 19.26 10.35
N MET A 8 5.76 17.96 10.62
CA MET A 8 6.18 17.47 11.94
C MET A 8 7.57 17.98 12.33
N GLY A 9 8.50 18.07 11.37
CA GLY A 9 9.81 18.69 11.57
C GLY A 9 9.71 20.18 11.93
N GLY A 10 8.82 20.91 11.25
CA GLY A 10 8.53 22.32 11.55
C GLY A 10 7.93 22.54 12.94
N ILE A 11 7.00 21.66 13.35
CA ILE A 11 6.42 21.68 14.71
C ILE A 11 7.53 21.44 15.75
N ARG A 12 8.38 20.42 15.56
CA ARG A 12 9.51 20.13 16.47
C ARG A 12 10.45 21.33 16.62
N SER A 13 10.81 21.98 15.51
CA SER A 13 11.66 23.18 15.55
C SER A 13 10.98 24.34 16.28
N SER A 14 9.68 24.54 16.05
CA SER A 14 8.90 25.59 16.73
C SER A 14 8.78 25.33 18.22
N SER A 15 8.52 24.09 18.63
CA SER A 15 8.49 23.68 20.03
C SER A 15 9.84 23.87 20.72
N ALA A 16 10.96 23.57 20.05
CA ALA A 16 12.29 23.81 20.60
C ALA A 16 12.54 25.30 20.88
N LYS A 17 12.14 26.19 19.97
CA LYS A 17 12.20 27.65 20.20
C LYS A 17 11.34 28.09 21.38
N ILE A 18 10.15 27.50 21.53
CA ILE A 18 9.29 27.79 22.69
C ILE A 18 10.01 27.39 23.99
N VAL A 19 10.66 26.22 24.05
CA VAL A 19 11.41 25.79 25.24
C VAL A 19 12.52 26.77 25.62
N GLU A 20 13.24 27.31 24.63
CA GLU A 20 14.28 28.33 24.84
C GLU A 20 13.70 29.64 25.42
N ILE A 21 12.58 30.12 24.85
CA ILE A 21 11.87 31.30 25.33
C ILE A 21 11.39 31.09 26.77
N ILE A 22 10.79 29.94 27.08
CA ILE A 22 10.33 29.60 28.42
C ILE A 22 11.51 29.52 29.41
N GLY A 23 12.66 29.03 28.98
CA GLY A 23 13.90 29.08 29.79
C GLY A 23 14.34 30.51 30.11
N THR A 24 14.21 31.43 29.17
CA THR A 24 14.48 32.86 29.40
C THR A 24 13.49 33.46 30.40
N ILE A 25 12.19 33.12 30.31
CA ILE A 25 11.16 33.58 31.25
C ILE A 25 11.43 33.07 32.67
N ASP A 26 11.79 31.79 32.84
CA ASP A 26 12.18 31.24 34.15
C ASP A 26 13.41 31.97 34.73
N GLY A 27 14.39 32.30 33.87
CA GLY A 27 15.53 33.15 34.25
C GLY A 27 15.13 34.54 34.73
N ILE A 28 14.22 35.22 34.01
CA ILE A 28 13.68 36.54 34.42
C ILE A 28 12.92 36.43 35.74
N ALA A 29 12.11 35.38 35.93
CA ALA A 29 11.40 35.14 37.17
C ALA A 29 12.36 34.93 38.34
N PHE A 30 13.45 34.19 38.14
CA PHE A 30 14.49 34.00 39.13
C PHE A 30 15.20 35.31 39.51
N GLN A 31 15.60 36.11 38.52
CA GLN A 31 16.19 37.44 38.74
C GLN A 31 15.25 38.36 39.50
N THR A 32 13.97 38.40 39.11
CA THR A 32 12.94 39.21 39.78
C THR A 32 12.75 38.79 41.24
N ASN A 33 12.78 37.48 41.52
CA ASN A 33 12.71 36.96 42.89
C ASN A 33 13.96 37.33 43.71
N SER A 34 15.15 37.39 43.11
CA SER A 34 16.37 37.85 43.77
C SER A 34 16.31 39.35 44.10
N LEU A 35 15.93 40.19 43.12
CA LEU A 35 15.77 41.64 43.36
C LEU A 35 14.73 41.93 44.45
N ALA A 36 13.63 41.17 44.47
CA ALA A 36 12.60 41.32 45.48
C ALA A 36 13.09 40.91 46.88
N LEU A 37 14.00 39.94 46.98
CA LEU A 37 14.64 39.58 48.23
C LEU A 37 15.57 40.70 48.72
N ASP A 38 16.40 41.26 47.84
CA ASP A 38 17.30 42.36 48.17
C ASP A 38 16.50 43.60 48.62
N ALA A 39 15.40 43.92 47.93
CA ALA A 39 14.49 44.99 48.32
C ALA A 39 13.83 44.76 49.69
N ALA A 40 13.48 43.52 50.02
CA ALA A 40 12.94 43.17 51.34
C ALA A 40 13.98 43.34 52.45
N VAL A 41 15.26 43.02 52.17
CA VAL A 41 16.38 43.22 53.10
C VAL A 41 16.61 44.72 53.34
N GLU A 42 16.64 45.53 52.29
CA GLU A 42 16.86 46.98 52.42
C GLU A 42 15.67 47.68 53.10
N ALA A 43 14.45 47.21 52.85
CA ALA A 43 13.25 47.68 53.56
C ALA A 43 13.31 47.38 55.06
N ALA A 44 13.81 46.20 55.45
CA ALA A 44 14.03 45.87 56.86
C ALA A 44 15.11 46.76 57.50
N ARG A 45 16.15 47.12 56.74
CA ARG A 45 17.23 48.01 57.17
C ARG A 45 16.77 49.45 57.40
N ALA A 46 15.77 49.91 56.64
CA ALA A 46 15.17 51.24 56.78
C ALA A 46 14.15 51.36 57.94
N GLY A 47 13.86 50.27 58.66
CA GLY A 47 12.96 50.26 59.81
C GLY A 47 11.52 50.68 59.44
N GLU A 48 10.91 51.57 60.24
CA GLU A 48 9.53 52.03 60.03
C GLU A 48 9.30 52.71 58.68
N GLN A 49 10.33 53.39 58.13
CA GLN A 49 10.24 54.06 56.82
C GLN A 49 10.19 53.07 55.65
N GLY A 50 10.62 51.82 55.87
CA GLY A 50 10.64 50.75 54.86
C GLY A 50 9.37 49.91 54.80
N ARG A 51 8.37 50.10 55.68
CA ARG A 51 7.19 49.21 55.77
C ARG A 51 6.41 49.09 54.47
N GLY A 52 6.21 50.20 53.75
CA GLY A 52 5.54 50.19 52.45
C GLY A 52 6.33 49.42 51.38
N PHE A 53 7.66 49.60 51.34
CA PHE A 53 8.55 48.88 50.44
C PHE A 53 8.61 47.38 50.73
N ALA A 54 8.57 46.98 52.02
CA ALA A 54 8.58 45.57 52.42
C ALA A 54 7.35 44.82 51.87
N VAL A 55 6.17 45.46 51.87
CA VAL A 55 4.94 44.86 51.32
C VAL A 55 5.07 44.67 49.80
N VAL A 56 5.53 45.69 49.08
CA VAL A 56 5.74 45.61 47.63
C VAL A 56 6.75 44.53 47.28
N ALA A 57 7.88 44.47 47.99
CA ALA A 57 8.90 43.44 47.80
C ALA A 57 8.34 42.01 48.01
N SER A 58 7.49 41.82 49.01
CA SER A 58 6.83 40.53 49.25
C SER A 58 5.89 40.11 48.11
N GLU A 59 5.15 41.07 47.54
CA GLU A 59 4.20 40.81 46.46
C GLU A 59 4.92 40.56 45.13
N VAL A 60 5.98 41.32 44.83
CA VAL A 60 6.85 41.07 43.66
C VAL A 60 7.48 39.68 43.76
N ARG A 61 7.94 39.28 44.95
CA ARG A 61 8.50 37.95 45.18
C ARG A 61 7.47 36.84 44.96
N ARG A 62 6.23 37.05 45.43
CA ARG A 62 5.12 36.12 45.22
C ARG A 62 4.79 35.97 43.73
N LEU A 63 4.75 37.09 42.99
CA LEU A 63 4.50 37.09 41.54
C LEU A 63 5.63 36.39 40.77
N ALA A 64 6.88 36.63 41.15
CA ALA A 64 8.04 36.00 40.54
C ALA A 64 8.01 34.46 40.72
N LYS A 65 7.69 33.97 41.92
CA LYS A 65 7.51 32.51 42.16
C LYS A 65 6.40 31.93 41.30
N ARG A 66 5.23 32.59 41.25
CA ARG A 66 4.11 32.16 40.39
C ARG A 66 4.50 32.10 38.91
N SER A 67 5.31 33.06 38.43
CA SER A 67 5.80 33.08 37.06
C SER A 67 6.75 31.91 36.78
N ALA A 68 7.65 31.58 37.71
CA ALA A 68 8.57 30.44 37.58
C ALA A 68 7.81 29.11 37.55
N ASP A 69 6.79 28.95 38.41
CA ASP A 69 5.95 27.75 38.43
C ASP A 69 5.19 27.58 37.10
N ALA A 70 4.58 28.65 36.59
CA ALA A 70 3.91 28.63 35.30
C ALA A 70 4.88 28.32 34.13
N ALA A 71 6.08 28.89 34.14
CA ALA A 71 7.10 28.58 33.14
C ALA A 71 7.48 27.09 33.14
N ARG A 72 7.63 26.48 34.32
CA ARG A 72 7.91 25.03 34.44
C ARG A 72 6.77 24.15 33.96
N GLU A 73 5.53 24.54 34.23
CA GLU A 73 4.35 23.83 33.74
C GLU A 73 4.28 23.87 32.20
N ILE A 74 4.48 25.04 31.60
CA ILE A 74 4.53 25.18 30.13
C ILE A 74 5.67 24.34 29.55
N LYS A 75 6.87 24.37 30.16
CA LYS A 75 8.01 23.56 29.71
C LYS A 75 7.68 22.07 29.70
N THR A 76 6.94 21.59 30.71
CA THR A 76 6.49 20.19 30.79
C THR A 76 5.49 19.85 29.70
N LEU A 77 4.50 20.72 29.45
CA LEU A 77 3.49 20.51 28.40
C LEU A 77 4.10 20.49 26.99
N ILE A 78 5.05 21.40 26.73
CA ILE A 78 5.77 21.44 25.46
C ILE A 78 6.67 20.22 25.30
N GLY A 79 7.34 19.77 26.37
CA GLY A 79 8.12 18.52 26.36
C GLY A 79 7.28 17.32 25.94
N ARG A 80 6.09 17.14 26.53
CA ARG A 80 5.15 16.07 26.15
C ARG A 80 4.70 16.20 24.68
N SER A 81 4.48 17.43 24.21
CA SER A 81 4.09 17.67 22.81
C SER A 81 5.21 17.26 21.84
N VAL A 82 6.48 17.51 22.18
CA VAL A 82 7.64 17.08 21.38
C VAL A 82 7.72 15.55 21.31
N GLU A 83 7.59 14.86 22.45
CA GLU A 83 7.57 13.39 22.50
C GLU A 83 6.46 12.80 21.63
N GLN A 84 5.27 13.40 21.66
CA GLN A 84 4.13 12.97 20.85
C GLN A 84 4.36 13.18 19.35
N VAL A 85 5.00 14.29 18.96
CA VAL A 85 5.38 14.56 17.56
C VAL A 85 6.44 13.56 17.07
N GLU A 86 7.42 13.21 17.90
CA GLU A 86 8.44 12.21 17.55
C GLU A 86 7.82 10.82 17.36
N SER A 87 6.93 10.41 18.26
CA SER A 87 6.15 9.17 18.12
C SER A 87 5.30 9.16 16.84
N CYS A 88 4.58 10.24 16.57
CA CYS A 88 3.77 10.40 15.36
C CYS A 88 4.61 10.30 14.08
N THR A 89 5.79 10.93 14.08
CA THR A 89 6.74 10.86 12.96
C THR A 89 7.17 9.41 12.69
N GLY A 90 7.39 8.61 13.74
CA GLY A 90 7.68 7.18 13.62
C GLY A 90 6.55 6.38 12.95
N VAL A 91 5.29 6.63 13.37
CA VAL A 91 4.11 5.97 12.79
C VAL A 91 3.92 6.37 11.32
N VAL A 92 4.05 7.65 11.00
CA VAL A 92 3.95 8.17 9.62
C VAL A 92 5.01 7.54 8.72
N ARG A 93 6.25 7.35 9.21
CA ARG A 93 7.31 6.68 8.45
C ARG A 93 6.97 5.22 8.15
N LYS A 94 6.46 4.48 9.15
CA LYS A 94 6.02 3.09 8.96
C LYS A 94 4.88 3.01 7.94
N ALA A 95 3.87 3.88 8.06
CA ALA A 95 2.77 3.95 7.10
C ALA A 95 3.28 4.27 5.68
N GLY A 96 4.28 5.15 5.55
CA GLY A 96 4.95 5.43 4.28
C GLY A 96 5.55 4.18 3.64
N ALA A 97 6.32 3.40 4.39
CA ALA A 97 6.93 2.16 3.89
C ALA A 97 5.86 1.13 3.46
N THR A 98 4.79 0.97 4.24
CA THR A 98 3.69 0.05 3.86
C THR A 98 2.99 0.49 2.57
N ILE A 99 2.84 1.79 2.33
CA ILE A 99 2.27 2.29 1.06
C ILE A 99 3.22 1.99 -0.11
N GLU A 100 4.53 2.12 0.08
CA GLU A 100 5.52 1.75 -0.94
C GLU A 100 5.42 0.25 -1.30
N ASP A 101 5.27 -0.62 -0.30
CA ASP A 101 5.07 -2.07 -0.51
C ASP A 101 3.76 -2.38 -1.26
N ILE A 102 2.69 -1.62 -0.97
CA ILE A 102 1.40 -1.75 -1.69
C ILE A 102 1.57 -1.32 -3.16
N VAL A 103 2.25 -0.21 -3.42
CA VAL A 103 2.51 0.25 -4.80
C VAL A 103 3.34 -0.77 -5.57
N ALA A 104 4.41 -1.30 -4.97
CA ALA A 104 5.22 -2.34 -5.59
C ALA A 104 4.42 -3.62 -5.86
N SER A 105 3.54 -4.01 -4.93
CA SER A 105 2.67 -5.17 -5.11
C SER A 105 1.64 -4.97 -6.23
N SER A 106 1.06 -3.77 -6.32
CA SER A 106 0.14 -3.40 -7.40
C SER A 106 0.82 -3.45 -8.78
N GLN A 107 2.07 -2.97 -8.88
CA GLN A 107 2.87 -3.08 -10.10
C GLN A 107 3.09 -4.53 -10.53
N ARG A 108 3.38 -5.44 -9.59
CA ARG A 108 3.51 -6.88 -9.87
C ARG A 108 2.19 -7.49 -10.37
N VAL A 109 1.07 -7.10 -9.78
CA VAL A 109 -0.25 -7.56 -10.24
C VAL A 109 -0.52 -7.10 -11.67
N ASN A 110 -0.20 -5.86 -12.02
CA ASN A 110 -0.33 -5.37 -13.40
C ASN A 110 0.53 -6.16 -14.37
N GLN A 111 1.79 -6.45 -14.02
CA GLN A 111 2.67 -7.28 -14.85
C GLN A 111 2.08 -8.68 -15.08
N LEU A 112 1.55 -9.31 -14.03
CA LEU A 112 0.89 -10.61 -14.15
C LEU A 112 -0.36 -10.55 -15.04
N MET A 113 -1.12 -9.46 -15.00
CA MET A 113 -2.28 -9.27 -15.89
C MET A 113 -1.86 -9.13 -17.35
N ASP A 114 -0.74 -8.48 -17.64
CA ASP A 114 -0.19 -8.41 -19.01
C ASP A 114 0.27 -9.78 -19.52
N GLU A 115 0.88 -10.59 -18.65
CA GLU A 115 1.25 -11.98 -18.96
C GLU A 115 0.01 -12.84 -19.22
N VAL A 116 -1.03 -12.73 -18.39
CA VAL A 116 -2.32 -13.42 -18.57
C VAL A 116 -2.99 -13.00 -19.87
N ALA A 117 -3.01 -11.70 -20.17
CA ALA A 117 -3.61 -11.19 -21.41
C ALA A 117 -2.86 -11.70 -22.66
N THR A 118 -1.53 -11.82 -22.57
CA THR A 118 -0.71 -12.39 -23.64
C THR A 118 -1.01 -13.88 -23.82
N GLY A 119 -0.98 -14.66 -22.73
CA GLY A 119 -1.32 -16.09 -22.77
C GLY A 119 -2.75 -16.36 -23.28
N ALA A 120 -3.71 -15.51 -22.92
CA ALA A 120 -5.08 -15.61 -23.42
C ALA A 120 -5.17 -15.40 -24.94
N ARG A 121 -4.37 -14.47 -25.51
CA ARG A 121 -4.31 -14.29 -26.97
C ARG A 121 -3.69 -15.51 -27.66
N GLU A 122 -2.59 -16.03 -27.13
CA GLU A 122 -1.95 -17.24 -27.66
C GLU A 122 -2.89 -18.45 -27.62
N GLN A 123 -3.61 -18.62 -26.51
CA GLN A 123 -4.61 -19.67 -26.36
C GLN A 123 -5.76 -19.51 -27.37
N SER A 124 -6.22 -18.29 -27.62
CA SER A 124 -7.24 -18.01 -28.64
C SER A 124 -6.78 -18.41 -30.04
N VAL A 125 -5.54 -18.07 -30.41
CA VAL A 125 -4.93 -18.50 -31.68
C VAL A 125 -4.83 -20.03 -31.75
N GLY A 126 -4.37 -20.68 -30.69
CA GLY A 126 -4.26 -22.13 -30.63
C GLY A 126 -5.60 -22.85 -30.73
N ILE A 127 -6.67 -22.29 -30.15
CA ILE A 127 -8.03 -22.81 -30.30
C ILE A 127 -8.50 -22.70 -31.75
N GLY A 128 -8.22 -21.59 -32.44
CA GLY A 128 -8.54 -21.43 -33.86
C GLY A 128 -7.88 -22.50 -34.73
N GLN A 129 -6.60 -22.77 -34.51
CA GLN A 129 -5.86 -23.83 -35.22
C GLN A 129 -6.42 -25.23 -34.95
N ARG A 130 -6.75 -25.52 -33.68
CA ARG A 130 -7.40 -26.79 -33.31
C ARG A 130 -8.75 -26.95 -33.98
N GLY A 131 -9.55 -25.87 -34.04
CA GLY A 131 -10.84 -25.86 -34.74
C GLY A 131 -10.71 -26.23 -36.21
N GLN A 132 -9.70 -25.68 -36.92
CA GLN A 132 -9.43 -26.04 -38.32
C GLN A 132 -9.04 -27.51 -38.47
N ALA A 133 -8.17 -28.03 -37.60
CA ALA A 133 -7.77 -29.44 -37.63
C ALA A 133 -8.97 -30.38 -37.40
N VAL A 134 -9.89 -30.03 -36.50
CA VAL A 134 -11.12 -30.81 -36.26
C VAL A 134 -12.04 -30.80 -37.48
N GLN A 135 -12.17 -29.67 -38.19
CA GLN A 135 -12.93 -29.60 -39.43
C GLN A 135 -12.34 -30.48 -40.55
N GLU A 136 -11.00 -30.51 -40.66
CA GLU A 136 -10.33 -31.39 -41.64
C GLU A 136 -10.53 -32.87 -41.29
N LEU A 137 -10.42 -33.23 -40.00
CA LEU A 137 -10.70 -34.59 -39.54
C LEU A 137 -12.16 -35.01 -39.81
N ASP A 138 -13.12 -34.11 -39.62
CA ASP A 138 -14.52 -34.38 -39.93
C ASP A 138 -14.72 -34.62 -41.43
N ARG A 139 -14.10 -33.79 -42.29
CA ARG A 139 -14.13 -33.97 -43.74
C ARG A 139 -13.54 -35.32 -44.17
N MET A 140 -12.37 -35.69 -43.63
CA MET A 140 -11.76 -36.99 -43.90
C MET A 140 -12.64 -38.15 -43.42
N THR A 141 -13.30 -38.00 -42.27
CA THR A 141 -14.21 -39.01 -41.74
C THR A 141 -15.43 -39.21 -42.65
N GLN A 142 -16.01 -38.13 -43.16
CA GLN A 142 -17.10 -38.18 -44.14
C GLN A 142 -16.64 -38.80 -45.47
N GLN A 143 -15.45 -38.45 -45.95
CA GLN A 143 -14.88 -39.05 -47.15
C GLN A 143 -14.65 -40.55 -46.97
N ASN A 144 -14.14 -40.98 -45.81
CA ASN A 144 -13.97 -42.40 -45.50
C ASN A 144 -15.30 -43.14 -45.48
N ALA A 145 -16.36 -42.54 -44.94
CA ALA A 145 -17.70 -43.13 -44.97
C ALA A 145 -18.20 -43.31 -46.41
N ALA A 146 -18.04 -42.30 -47.27
CA ALA A 146 -18.42 -42.39 -48.68
C ALA A 146 -17.61 -43.46 -49.43
N LEU A 147 -16.29 -43.53 -49.20
CA LEU A 147 -15.44 -44.57 -49.79
C LEU A 147 -15.85 -45.98 -49.34
N VAL A 148 -16.28 -46.14 -48.09
CA VAL A 148 -16.79 -47.42 -47.59
C VAL A 148 -18.12 -47.79 -48.28
N GLU A 149 -19.02 -46.84 -48.50
CA GLU A 149 -20.26 -47.06 -49.26
C GLU A 149 -19.97 -47.47 -50.71
N GLU A 150 -19.07 -46.76 -51.39
CA GLU A 150 -18.63 -47.10 -52.75
C GLU A 150 -17.99 -48.49 -52.81
N ALA A 151 -17.13 -48.83 -51.84
CA ALA A 151 -16.49 -50.13 -51.76
C ALA A 151 -17.51 -51.25 -51.51
N ALA A 152 -18.51 -51.02 -50.67
CA ALA A 152 -19.59 -51.98 -50.43
C ALA A 152 -20.45 -52.20 -51.69
N ALA A 153 -20.76 -51.13 -52.43
CA ALA A 153 -21.45 -51.22 -53.71
C ALA A 153 -20.62 -51.99 -54.76
N ALA A 154 -19.33 -51.69 -54.88
CA ALA A 154 -18.42 -52.40 -55.79
C ALA A 154 -18.29 -53.88 -55.41
N ALA A 155 -18.19 -54.21 -54.13
CA ALA A 155 -18.18 -55.59 -53.64
C ALA A 155 -19.46 -56.35 -53.99
N THR A 156 -20.62 -55.67 -53.92
CA THR A 156 -21.92 -56.25 -54.29
C THR A 156 -21.99 -56.48 -55.81
N ALA A 157 -21.59 -55.51 -56.63
CA ALA A 157 -21.55 -55.65 -58.08
C ALA A 157 -20.60 -56.78 -58.53
N MET A 158 -19.42 -56.89 -57.90
CA MET A 158 -18.48 -57.99 -58.16
C MET A 158 -19.07 -59.35 -57.77
N LYS A 159 -19.80 -59.44 -56.65
CA LYS A 159 -20.52 -60.64 -56.24
C LYS A 159 -21.57 -61.03 -57.29
N ASP A 160 -22.37 -60.08 -57.75
CA ASP A 160 -23.43 -60.34 -58.74
C ASP A 160 -22.84 -60.79 -60.09
N GLN A 161 -21.74 -60.17 -60.53
CA GLN A 161 -21.00 -60.62 -61.72
C GLN A 161 -20.46 -62.04 -61.58
N ALA A 162 -19.88 -62.38 -60.42
CA ALA A 162 -19.38 -63.73 -60.15
C ALA A 162 -20.51 -64.77 -60.16
N HIS A 163 -21.68 -64.44 -59.59
CA HIS A 163 -22.87 -65.27 -59.66
C HIS A 163 -23.34 -65.48 -61.11
N GLY A 164 -23.46 -64.40 -61.90
CA GLY A 164 -23.86 -64.50 -63.31
C GLY A 164 -22.89 -65.34 -64.14
N LEU A 165 -21.58 -65.17 -63.93
CA LEU A 165 -20.56 -65.99 -64.62
C LEU A 165 -20.68 -67.48 -64.24
N SER A 166 -20.95 -67.77 -62.97
CA SER A 166 -21.18 -69.15 -62.50
C SER A 166 -22.42 -69.78 -63.13
N GLU A 167 -23.51 -69.01 -63.31
CA GLU A 167 -24.73 -69.50 -63.97
C GLU A 167 -24.49 -69.80 -65.45
N GLU A 168 -23.76 -68.94 -66.17
CA GLU A 168 -23.40 -69.17 -67.58
C GLU A 168 -22.55 -70.43 -67.75
N VAL A 169 -21.55 -70.64 -66.88
CA VAL A 169 -20.74 -71.86 -66.89
C VAL A 169 -21.60 -73.10 -66.57
N ALA A 170 -22.59 -73.00 -65.68
CA ALA A 170 -23.49 -74.11 -65.37
C ALA A 170 -24.42 -74.51 -66.55
N ARG A 171 -24.72 -73.57 -67.47
CA ARG A 171 -25.48 -73.86 -68.69
C ARG A 171 -24.67 -74.60 -69.75
N PHE A 172 -23.34 -74.51 -69.69
CA PHE A 172 -22.46 -75.31 -70.54
C PHE A 172 -22.56 -76.79 -70.15
N LYS A 173 -23.42 -77.53 -70.85
CA LYS A 173 -23.37 -79.00 -70.83
C LYS A 173 -22.15 -79.46 -71.61
N MET A 174 -21.20 -80.07 -70.92
CA MET A 174 -20.13 -80.81 -71.59
C MET A 174 -20.72 -82.07 -72.25
N PRO A 175 -20.41 -82.32 -73.54
CA PRO A 175 -20.68 -83.64 -74.11
C PRO A 175 -19.89 -84.68 -73.32
N ALA A 176 -20.56 -85.79 -72.99
CA ALA A 176 -19.96 -86.94 -72.32
C ALA A 176 -18.84 -87.56 -73.16
#